data_AF-A0A7K2FE55-F1
#
_entry.id   AF-A0A7K2FE55-F1
#
_cell.length_a   1.000
_cell.length_b   1.000
_cell.length_c   1.000
_cell.angle_alpha   90.00
_cell.angle_beta   90.00
_cell.angle_gamma   90.00
#
_symmetry.space_group_name_H-M   'P 1'
#
loop_
_entity.id
_entity.type
_entity.pdbx_description
1 polymer ?
#
loop_
_entity_poly.entity_id
_entity_poly.type
_entity_poly.pdbx_seq_one_letter_code
_entity_poly.pdbx_strand_id
1 'polypeptide(L)'
;MREVAAVEVLCVFDWNPAVPDQLTTLAVSGETVDAAERAAASALPEAGATGPASWLGLPVPLRRQLVRVCRSVPTLGLYCVIDDERPGVTPREFLRAAVADTAEQFAPLRRARTAHGFLLNEPFEELRDALRAAPYRDMDARPRFLPRSSFAGLRELIRLTAVCCRETLYRTDIPEDEDLLDICDTYVVGGR
;
A
#
# COMPACT_ATOMS: atom_id res chain seq x y z
N MET A 1 27.17 23.62 -3.00
CA MET A 1 25.99 22.86 -2.53
C MET A 1 25.31 22.28 -3.74
N ARG A 2 25.27 20.95 -3.89
CA ARG A 2 24.41 20.31 -4.90
C ARG A 2 22.98 20.40 -4.37
N GLU A 3 22.13 21.04 -5.13
CA GLU A 3 20.68 20.99 -4.95
C GLU A 3 20.27 19.51 -5.06
N VAL A 4 19.75 18.94 -3.97
CA VAL A 4 19.24 17.56 -3.99
C VAL A 4 17.94 17.65 -4.76
N ALA A 5 17.89 17.03 -5.95
CA ALA A 5 16.69 16.98 -6.75
C ALA A 5 15.54 16.41 -5.93
N ALA A 6 14.39 17.07 -5.98
CA ALA A 6 13.14 16.58 -5.43
C ALA A 6 12.82 15.21 -6.04
N VAL A 7 12.75 14.16 -5.22
CA VAL A 7 12.24 12.85 -5.66
C VAL A 7 10.78 12.74 -5.27
N GLU A 8 9.97 12.46 -6.28
CA GLU A 8 8.55 12.22 -6.13
C GLU A 8 8.32 10.86 -5.44
N VAL A 9 7.29 10.76 -4.59
CA VAL A 9 6.86 9.48 -4.00
C VAL A 9 5.40 9.28 -4.35
N LEU A 10 5.14 8.17 -5.02
CA LEU A 10 3.80 7.67 -5.29
C LEU A 10 3.35 6.80 -4.12
N CYS A 11 2.21 7.11 -3.54
CA CYS A 11 1.55 6.26 -2.55
C CYS A 11 0.28 5.67 -3.16
N VAL A 12 0.20 4.35 -3.21
CA VAL A 12 -0.99 3.61 -3.63
C VAL A 12 -1.75 3.22 -2.37
N PHE A 13 -3.07 3.38 -2.36
CA PHE A 13 -3.92 2.97 -1.24
C PHE A 13 -4.91 1.89 -1.65
N ASP A 14 -5.15 0.97 -0.73
CA ASP A 14 -6.24 0.01 -0.76
C ASP A 14 -7.07 0.13 0.52
N TRP A 15 -8.33 0.53 0.36
CA TRP A 15 -9.36 0.53 1.40
C TRP A 15 -10.61 -0.10 0.84
N ASN A 16 -11.14 -1.11 1.53
CA ASN A 16 -12.30 -1.86 1.11
C ASN A 16 -13.45 -1.65 2.12
N PRO A 17 -14.59 -1.06 1.76
CA PRO A 17 -15.71 -0.87 2.69
C PRO A 17 -16.32 -2.17 3.22
N ALA A 18 -16.10 -3.30 2.53
CA ALA A 18 -16.48 -4.61 3.04
C ALA A 18 -15.57 -5.09 4.18
N VAL A 19 -14.40 -4.46 4.33
CA VAL A 19 -13.40 -4.69 5.39
C VAL A 19 -12.93 -3.29 5.87
N PRO A 20 -13.85 -2.49 6.45
CA PRO A 20 -13.68 -1.05 6.62
C PRO A 20 -12.60 -0.67 7.65
N ASP A 21 -12.15 -1.64 8.42
CA ASP A 21 -11.18 -1.64 9.50
C ASP A 21 -9.73 -1.84 9.04
N GLN A 22 -9.48 -1.84 7.73
CA GLN A 22 -8.14 -2.00 7.16
C GLN A 22 -7.82 -0.95 6.10
N LEU A 23 -6.70 -0.25 6.23
CA LEU A 23 -6.10 0.57 5.18
C LEU A 23 -4.69 0.06 4.88
N THR A 24 -4.43 -0.31 3.62
CA THR A 24 -3.09 -0.70 3.16
C THR A 24 -2.53 0.37 2.23
N THR A 25 -1.25 0.71 2.42
CA THR A 25 -0.55 1.74 1.64
C THR A 25 0.78 1.20 1.13
N LEU A 26 1.02 1.31 -0.17
CA LEU A 26 2.28 0.97 -0.82
C LEU A 26 2.96 2.24 -1.33
N ALA A 27 4.22 2.47 -0.94
CA ALA A 27 5.01 3.60 -1.41
C ALA A 27 6.01 3.16 -2.49
N VAL A 28 6.14 3.98 -3.54
CA VAL A 28 7.04 3.76 -4.67
C VAL A 28 7.74 5.07 -5.04
N SER A 29 9.02 5.02 -5.42
CA SER A 29 9.74 6.20 -5.91
C SER A 29 9.21 6.61 -7.28
N GLY A 30 8.98 7.90 -7.50
CA GLY A 30 8.63 8.46 -8.80
C GLY A 30 9.70 8.21 -9.85
N GLU A 31 10.97 8.07 -9.46
CA GLU A 31 12.07 7.69 -10.36
C GLU A 31 11.93 6.26 -10.90
N THR A 32 11.30 5.38 -10.12
CA THR A 32 11.18 3.95 -10.45
C THR A 32 9.74 3.54 -10.70
N VAL A 33 8.79 4.46 -10.75
CA VAL A 33 7.35 4.16 -10.79
C VAL A 33 6.97 3.33 -12.01
N ASP A 34 7.50 3.68 -13.18
CA ASP A 34 7.25 2.96 -14.43
C ASP A 34 7.87 1.55 -14.39
N ALA A 35 9.01 1.40 -13.72
CA ALA A 35 9.66 0.09 -13.55
C ALA A 35 8.87 -0.78 -12.56
N ALA A 36 8.40 -0.19 -11.45
CA ALA A 36 7.55 -0.84 -10.47
C ALA A 36 6.24 -1.33 -11.08
N GLU A 37 5.60 -0.48 -11.87
CA GLU A 37 4.37 -0.82 -12.58
C GLU A 37 4.57 -1.96 -13.57
N ARG A 38 5.61 -1.91 -14.41
CA ARG A 38 5.90 -3.00 -15.34
C ARG A 38 6.18 -4.31 -14.60
N ALA A 39 6.98 -4.28 -13.54
CA ALA A 39 7.29 -5.45 -12.73
C ALA A 39 6.02 -6.05 -12.11
N ALA A 40 5.16 -5.21 -11.51
CA ALA A 40 3.91 -5.65 -10.90
C ALA A 40 2.92 -6.19 -11.95
N ALA A 41 2.81 -5.52 -13.10
CA ALA A 41 1.93 -5.93 -14.20
C ALA A 41 2.39 -7.23 -14.88
N SER A 42 3.69 -7.54 -14.89
CA SER A 42 4.18 -8.84 -15.35
C SER A 42 3.98 -9.93 -14.30
N ALA A 43 4.21 -9.63 -13.02
CA ALA A 43 4.16 -10.61 -11.94
C ALA A 43 2.77 -11.25 -11.73
N LEU A 44 1.70 -10.45 -11.79
CA LEU A 44 0.38 -10.85 -11.28
C LEU A 44 -0.50 -11.62 -12.29
N PRO A 45 -0.58 -11.24 -13.58
CA PRO A 45 -1.31 -12.01 -14.58
C PRO A 45 -0.64 -13.35 -14.89
N GLU A 46 0.70 -13.39 -14.96
CA GLU A 46 1.46 -14.63 -15.20
C GLU A 46 1.28 -15.66 -14.07
N ALA A 47 1.03 -15.16 -12.85
CA ALA A 47 0.74 -15.99 -11.69
C ALA A 47 -0.76 -16.28 -11.50
N GLY A 48 -1.67 -15.68 -12.28
CA GLY A 48 -3.12 -15.87 -12.12
C GLY A 48 -3.70 -15.28 -10.82
N ALA A 49 -3.06 -14.26 -10.25
CA ALA A 49 -3.30 -13.78 -8.89
C ALA A 49 -4.04 -12.44 -8.80
N THR A 50 -4.83 -12.06 -9.80
CA THR A 50 -5.70 -10.88 -9.73
C THR A 50 -6.83 -11.09 -8.72
N GLY A 51 -6.87 -10.27 -7.67
CA GLY A 51 -7.97 -10.19 -6.70
C GLY A 51 -8.33 -11.50 -5.96
N PRO A 52 -7.37 -12.24 -5.36
CA PRO A 52 -7.70 -13.41 -4.57
C PRO A 52 -8.50 -13.00 -3.32
N ALA A 53 -9.55 -13.75 -3.01
CA ALA A 53 -10.31 -13.56 -1.78
C ALA A 53 -9.50 -13.97 -0.52
N SER A 54 -8.52 -14.85 -0.69
CA SER A 54 -7.67 -15.37 0.38
C SER A 54 -6.25 -15.66 -0.13
N TRP A 55 -5.23 -15.30 0.67
CA TRP A 55 -3.83 -15.61 0.43
C TRP A 55 -3.49 -17.04 0.85
N LEU A 56 -3.88 -17.41 2.07
CA LEU A 56 -3.69 -18.74 2.65
C LEU A 56 -4.51 -19.81 1.93
N GLY A 57 -5.59 -19.43 1.25
CA GLY A 57 -6.36 -20.30 0.37
C GLY A 57 -5.68 -20.62 -0.97
N LEU A 58 -4.64 -19.88 -1.38
CA LEU A 58 -3.89 -20.20 -2.60
C LEU A 58 -3.05 -21.46 -2.42
N PRO A 59 -2.81 -22.25 -3.50
CA PRO A 59 -1.86 -23.34 -3.44
C PRO A 59 -0.46 -22.86 -3.01
N VAL A 60 0.22 -23.61 -2.14
CA VAL A 60 1.59 -23.32 -1.68
C VAL A 60 2.55 -22.99 -2.84
N PRO A 61 2.61 -23.78 -3.95
CA PRO A 61 3.51 -23.46 -5.06
C PRO A 61 3.21 -22.10 -5.70
N LEU A 62 1.94 -21.70 -5.73
CA LEU A 62 1.53 -20.42 -6.28
C LEU A 62 1.93 -19.26 -5.34
N ARG A 63 1.73 -19.39 -4.04
CA ARG A 63 2.22 -18.39 -3.07
C ARG A 63 3.72 -18.14 -3.21
N ARG A 64 4.51 -19.21 -3.28
CA ARG A 64 5.97 -19.10 -3.44
C ARG A 64 6.38 -18.46 -4.76
N GLN A 65 5.68 -18.80 -5.84
CA GLN A 65 5.88 -18.15 -7.12
C GLN A 65 5.60 -16.65 -7.01
N LEU A 66 4.49 -16.26 -6.38
CA LEU A 66 4.07 -14.87 -6.18
C LEU A 66 5.08 -14.09 -5.36
N VAL A 67 5.52 -14.61 -4.20
CA VAL A 67 6.57 -13.98 -3.38
C VAL A 67 7.81 -13.73 -4.24
N ARG A 68 8.30 -14.74 -4.96
CA ARG A 68 9.49 -14.63 -5.79
C ARG A 68 9.35 -13.55 -6.87
N VAL A 69 8.23 -13.46 -7.58
CA VAL A 69 8.06 -12.47 -8.65
C VAL A 69 7.83 -11.06 -8.07
N CYS A 70 7.08 -10.93 -6.98
CA CYS A 70 6.78 -9.66 -6.36
C CYS A 70 7.98 -9.04 -5.63
N ARG A 71 8.95 -9.84 -5.14
CA ARG A 71 10.23 -9.35 -4.58
C ARG A 71 11.04 -8.50 -5.56
N SER A 72 10.78 -8.60 -6.86
CA SER A 72 11.46 -7.80 -7.88
C SER A 72 10.85 -6.40 -8.10
N VAL A 73 9.68 -6.13 -7.51
CA VAL A 73 8.99 -4.85 -7.67
C VAL A 73 9.68 -3.80 -6.79
N PRO A 74 10.28 -2.74 -7.36
CA PRO A 74 10.91 -1.69 -6.56
C PRO A 74 9.85 -0.93 -5.75
N THR A 75 9.86 -1.13 -4.44
CA THR A 75 8.99 -0.46 -3.48
C THR A 75 9.84 0.27 -2.44
N LEU A 76 9.33 1.38 -1.92
CA LEU A 76 9.96 2.11 -0.81
C LEU A 76 9.46 1.63 0.55
N GLY A 77 8.27 1.03 0.58
CA GLY A 77 7.73 0.43 1.78
C GLY A 77 6.24 0.15 1.68
N LEU A 78 5.75 -0.62 2.64
CA LEU A 78 4.36 -0.98 2.82
C LEU A 78 3.94 -0.58 4.24
N TYR A 79 2.75 -0.02 4.38
CA TYR A 79 2.17 0.28 5.69
C TYR A 79 0.74 -0.20 5.71
N CYS A 80 0.40 -1.05 6.67
CA CYS A 80 -0.95 -1.55 6.87
C CYS A 80 -1.46 -1.11 8.23
N VAL A 81 -2.60 -0.42 8.26
CA VAL A 81 -3.32 -0.10 9.48
C VAL A 81 -4.52 -1.03 9.58
N ILE A 82 -4.63 -1.76 10.68
CA ILE A 82 -5.76 -2.64 10.99
C ILE A 82 -6.30 -2.26 12.37
N ASP A 83 -7.62 -2.16 12.50
CA ASP A 83 -8.32 -1.92 13.77
C ASP A 83 -9.26 -3.09 14.09
N ASP A 84 -8.71 -4.10 14.75
CA ASP A 84 -9.42 -5.30 15.16
C ASP A 84 -10.02 -5.22 16.58
N GLU A 85 -9.75 -4.13 17.32
CA GLU A 85 -10.00 -4.08 18.77
C GLU A 85 -10.83 -2.90 19.27
N ARG A 86 -11.24 -1.93 18.44
CA ARG A 86 -11.96 -0.74 18.93
C ARG A 86 -13.48 -0.80 18.76
N PRO A 87 -14.23 -1.21 19.80
CA PRO A 87 -15.69 -1.12 19.78
C PRO A 87 -16.12 0.35 19.67
N GLY A 88 -16.97 0.65 18.68
CA GLY A 88 -17.63 1.95 18.55
C GLY A 88 -16.92 2.96 17.64
N VAL A 89 -15.80 2.61 17.00
CA VAL A 89 -15.19 3.44 15.95
C VAL A 89 -15.96 3.23 14.64
N THR A 90 -16.41 4.33 14.03
CA THR A 90 -17.04 4.25 12.71
C THR A 90 -15.99 4.05 11.62
N PRO A 91 -16.32 3.41 10.48
CA PRO A 91 -15.43 3.28 9.33
C PRO A 91 -14.75 4.59 8.91
N ARG A 92 -15.49 5.71 9.00
CA ARG A 92 -14.98 7.04 8.64
C ARG A 92 -13.95 7.55 9.64
N GLU A 93 -14.15 7.30 10.93
CA GLU A 93 -13.20 7.68 11.99
C GLU A 93 -11.93 6.85 11.90
N PHE A 94 -12.07 5.54 11.72
CA PHE A 94 -10.93 4.65 11.43
C PHE A 94 -10.14 5.18 10.24
N LEU A 95 -10.79 5.41 9.10
CA LEU A 95 -10.13 5.83 7.87
C LEU A 95 -9.36 7.15 8.02
N ARG A 96 -9.92 8.11 8.75
CA ARG A 96 -9.23 9.37 9.06
C ARG A 96 -8.00 9.16 9.92
N ALA A 97 -8.11 8.33 10.96
CA ALA A 97 -7.00 8.01 11.83
C ALA A 97 -5.90 7.24 11.08
N ALA A 98 -6.28 6.22 10.30
CA ALA A 98 -5.36 5.40 9.52
C ALA A 98 -4.60 6.24 8.46
N VAL A 99 -5.28 7.16 7.78
CA VAL A 99 -4.63 8.10 6.84
C VAL A 99 -3.66 9.04 7.56
N ALA A 100 -4.00 9.53 8.76
CA ALA A 100 -3.09 10.35 9.55
C ALA A 100 -1.85 9.57 10.00
N ASP A 101 -2.02 8.34 10.52
CA ASP A 101 -0.91 7.46 10.93
C ASP A 101 -0.02 7.11 9.73
N THR A 102 -0.63 6.85 8.57
CA THR A 102 0.10 6.63 7.31
C THR A 102 0.93 7.86 6.92
N ALA A 103 0.35 9.05 7.07
CA ALA A 103 1.05 10.28 6.75
C ALA A 103 2.26 10.51 7.67
N GLU A 104 2.16 10.13 8.95
CA GLU A 104 3.27 10.16 9.91
C GLU A 104 4.35 9.12 9.56
N GLN A 105 3.94 7.88 9.24
CA GLN A 105 4.87 6.80 8.94
C GLN A 105 5.71 7.08 7.69
N PHE A 106 5.12 7.71 6.66
CA PHE A 106 5.86 8.11 5.46
C PHE A 106 6.46 9.52 5.56
N ALA A 107 6.32 10.23 6.69
CA ALA A 107 6.94 11.54 6.88
C ALA A 107 8.48 11.55 6.73
N PRO A 108 9.23 10.53 7.19
CA PRO A 108 10.67 10.46 6.96
C PRO A 108 11.05 10.38 5.47
N LEU A 109 10.26 9.67 4.66
CA LEU A 109 10.46 9.63 3.20
C LEU A 109 10.17 11.00 2.55
N ARG A 110 9.31 11.81 3.17
CA ARG A 110 8.89 13.15 2.68
C ARG A 110 9.82 14.28 3.10
N ARG A 111 10.45 14.23 4.28
CA ARG A 111 11.38 15.28 4.74
C ARG A 111 12.59 15.45 3.85
N ALA A 112 12.93 14.43 3.06
CA ALA A 112 14.01 14.53 2.11
C ALA A 112 13.56 15.09 0.73
N ARG A 113 12.26 15.01 0.34
CA ARG A 113 11.88 14.98 -1.09
C ARG A 113 10.41 15.40 -1.35
N THR A 114 10.13 16.02 -2.50
CA THR A 114 8.81 16.59 -2.84
C THR A 114 7.82 15.50 -3.28
N ALA A 115 6.91 15.08 -2.40
CA ALA A 115 5.94 14.01 -2.69
C ALA A 115 4.74 14.48 -3.51
N HIS A 116 4.43 13.82 -4.64
CA HIS A 116 3.17 13.97 -5.35
C HIS A 116 2.72 12.65 -5.98
N GLY A 117 1.41 12.37 -5.90
CA GLY A 117 0.77 11.21 -6.53
C GLY A 117 0.22 10.23 -5.50
N PHE A 118 -1.08 10.31 -5.24
CA PHE A 118 -1.80 9.29 -4.51
C PHE A 118 -2.70 8.53 -5.48
N LEU A 119 -2.47 7.23 -5.62
CA LEU A 119 -3.31 6.35 -6.41
C LEU A 119 -4.35 5.71 -5.52
N LEU A 120 -5.59 5.78 -6.00
CA LEU A 120 -6.75 5.23 -5.34
C LEU A 120 -7.20 4.01 -6.14
N ASN A 121 -7.20 2.83 -5.51
CA ASN A 121 -8.28 1.91 -5.81
C ASN A 121 -9.58 2.64 -5.50
N GLU A 122 -10.51 2.69 -6.47
CA GLU A 122 -11.74 3.49 -6.48
C GLU A 122 -11.98 4.32 -5.22
N PRO A 123 -11.74 5.64 -5.21
CA PRO A 123 -12.05 6.40 -4.02
C PRO A 123 -13.55 6.32 -3.79
N PHE A 124 -13.90 5.63 -2.72
CA PHE A 124 -14.98 6.08 -1.89
C PHE A 124 -14.69 7.53 -1.51
N GLU A 125 -15.69 8.40 -1.60
CA GLU A 125 -15.52 9.83 -1.30
C GLU A 125 -14.94 10.02 0.11
N GLU A 126 -15.18 9.07 1.01
CA GLU A 126 -14.65 8.97 2.37
C GLU A 126 -13.11 8.95 2.42
N LEU A 127 -12.45 8.12 1.60
CA LEU A 127 -10.98 8.05 1.56
C LEU A 127 -10.40 9.34 0.97
N ARG A 128 -11.06 9.87 -0.06
CA ARG A 128 -10.64 11.14 -0.68
C ARG A 128 -10.75 12.30 0.32
N ASP A 129 -11.84 12.34 1.08
CA ASP A 129 -12.06 13.31 2.14
C ASP A 129 -11.04 13.16 3.27
N ALA A 130 -10.74 11.92 3.70
CA ALA A 130 -9.73 11.65 4.71
C ALA A 130 -8.35 12.13 4.26
N LEU A 131 -7.95 11.83 3.01
CA LEU A 131 -6.67 12.29 2.44
C LEU A 131 -6.60 13.81 2.30
N ARG A 132 -7.71 14.48 1.95
CA ARG A 132 -7.75 15.95 1.89
C ARG A 132 -7.66 16.60 3.28
N ALA A 133 -8.23 15.95 4.29
CA ALA A 133 -8.25 16.42 5.67
C ALA A 133 -6.97 16.06 6.46
N ALA A 134 -6.14 15.17 5.92
CA ALA A 134 -4.94 14.70 6.59
C ALA A 134 -3.97 15.88 6.85
N PRO A 135 -3.36 15.95 8.05
CA PRO A 135 -2.46 17.02 8.44
C PRO A 135 -1.09 16.83 7.78
N TYR A 136 -1.02 16.98 6.45
CA TYR A 136 0.24 17.12 5.72
C TYR A 136 0.83 18.50 6.05
N ARG A 137 1.37 18.65 7.26
CA ARG A 137 1.69 19.92 7.91
C ARG A 137 2.83 20.72 7.27
N ASP A 138 3.48 20.23 6.21
CA ASP A 138 4.75 20.80 5.75
C ASP A 138 4.87 21.09 4.26
N MET A 139 3.81 20.92 3.44
CA MET A 139 3.98 21.01 1.99
C MET A 139 2.78 21.68 1.31
N ASP A 140 3.04 22.67 0.45
CA ASP A 140 2.12 23.16 -0.59
C ASP A 140 1.64 22.05 -1.56
N ALA A 141 2.09 20.81 -1.35
CA ALA A 141 1.72 19.61 -2.07
C ALA A 141 0.31 19.15 -1.69
N ARG A 142 -0.69 19.60 -2.46
CA ARG A 142 -2.00 18.95 -2.45
C ARG A 142 -1.90 17.54 -3.02
N PRO A 143 -2.61 16.55 -2.46
CA PRO A 143 -2.71 15.22 -3.05
C PRO A 143 -3.21 15.33 -4.49
N ARG A 144 -2.45 14.75 -5.43
CA ARG A 144 -2.87 14.57 -6.81
C ARG A 144 -3.50 13.19 -6.95
N PHE A 145 -4.72 13.16 -7.45
CA PHE A 145 -5.45 11.93 -7.71
C PHE A 145 -5.32 11.56 -9.18
N LEU A 146 -4.90 10.33 -9.45
CA LEU A 146 -4.71 9.83 -10.80
C LEU A 146 -5.92 8.98 -11.24
N PRO A 147 -6.17 8.86 -12.57
CA PRO A 147 -7.23 8.02 -13.11
C PRO A 147 -7.15 6.55 -12.69
N ARG A 148 -8.29 5.85 -12.75
CA ARG A 148 -8.38 4.42 -12.39
C ARG A 148 -7.47 3.54 -13.24
N SER A 149 -7.32 3.89 -14.52
CA SER A 149 -6.49 3.17 -15.48
C SER A 149 -4.98 3.35 -15.26
N SER A 150 -4.58 4.28 -14.39
CA SER A 150 -3.17 4.49 -14.08
C SER A 150 -2.68 3.39 -13.15
N PHE A 151 -1.52 2.83 -13.52
CA PHE A 151 -0.75 1.89 -12.69
C PHE A 151 -1.54 0.65 -12.23
N ALA A 152 -2.08 -0.09 -13.20
CA ALA A 152 -2.92 -1.26 -12.94
C ALA A 152 -2.15 -2.38 -12.21
N GLY A 153 -0.88 -2.59 -12.54
CA GLY A 153 -0.02 -3.57 -11.87
C GLY A 153 0.15 -3.26 -10.39
N LEU A 154 0.53 -2.02 -10.05
CA LEU A 154 0.69 -1.59 -8.66
C LEU A 154 -0.62 -1.66 -7.87
N ARG A 155 -1.76 -1.43 -8.54
CA ARG A 155 -3.09 -1.57 -7.91
C ARG A 155 -3.45 -3.01 -7.58
N GLU A 156 -3.11 -3.95 -8.45
CA GLU A 156 -3.31 -5.37 -8.15
C GLU A 156 -2.33 -5.85 -7.07
N LEU A 157 -1.10 -5.35 -7.08
CA LEU A 157 -0.11 -5.67 -6.05
C LEU A 157 -0.60 -5.23 -4.67
N ILE A 158 -1.10 -3.99 -4.53
CA ILE A 158 -1.57 -3.53 -3.21
C ILE A 158 -2.82 -4.27 -2.72
N ARG A 159 -3.69 -4.73 -3.62
CA ARG A 159 -4.83 -5.58 -3.23
C ARG A 159 -4.35 -6.92 -2.70
N LEU A 160 -3.38 -7.52 -3.39
CA LEU A 160 -2.80 -8.78 -2.97
C LEU A 160 -2.12 -8.63 -1.61
N THR A 161 -1.35 -7.56 -1.40
CA THR A 161 -0.71 -7.30 -0.09
C THR A 161 -1.75 -7.01 0.98
N ALA A 162 -2.83 -6.28 0.69
CA ALA A 162 -3.91 -6.05 1.65
C ALA A 162 -4.56 -7.37 2.11
N VAL A 163 -4.81 -8.30 1.19
CA VAL A 163 -5.32 -9.65 1.53
C VAL A 163 -4.29 -10.42 2.37
N CYS A 164 -3.00 -10.36 2.01
CA CYS A 164 -1.94 -11.00 2.78
C CYS A 164 -1.87 -10.45 4.20
N CYS A 165 -1.81 -9.11 4.38
CA CYS A 165 -1.76 -8.47 5.69
C CYS A 165 -2.87 -9.00 6.61
N ARG A 166 -4.11 -9.06 6.12
CA ARG A 166 -5.25 -9.51 6.94
C ARG A 166 -5.10 -10.95 7.43
N GLU A 167 -4.50 -11.82 6.64
CA GLU A 167 -4.43 -13.26 6.94
C GLU A 167 -3.13 -13.68 7.64
N THR A 168 -2.05 -12.92 7.45
CA THR A 168 -0.72 -13.28 7.96
C THR A 168 -0.24 -12.38 9.09
N LEU A 169 -0.91 -11.26 9.38
CA LEU A 169 -0.45 -10.26 10.36
C LEU A 169 -0.02 -10.88 11.71
N TYR A 170 -0.85 -11.77 12.26
CA TYR A 170 -0.60 -12.38 13.57
C TYR A 170 0.02 -13.78 13.49
N ARG A 171 0.48 -14.19 12.31
CA ARG A 171 1.04 -15.52 12.09
C ARG A 171 2.55 -15.49 12.11
N THR A 172 3.14 -16.32 12.96
CA THR A 172 4.59 -16.49 13.08
C THR A 172 5.09 -17.75 12.37
N ASP A 173 4.19 -18.51 11.76
CA ASP A 173 4.44 -19.82 11.17
C ASP A 173 4.40 -19.81 9.64
N ILE A 174 4.36 -18.63 9.01
CA ILE A 174 4.44 -18.48 7.55
C ILE A 174 5.93 -18.61 7.15
N PRO A 175 6.28 -19.57 6.28
CA PRO A 175 7.63 -19.66 5.73
C PRO A 175 8.01 -18.39 4.97
N GLU A 176 9.29 -18.00 5.04
CA GLU A 176 9.79 -16.79 4.37
C GLU A 176 9.54 -16.81 2.84
N ASP A 177 9.62 -17.97 2.20
CA ASP A 177 9.33 -18.13 0.78
C ASP A 177 7.82 -18.05 0.45
N GLU A 178 6.96 -18.00 1.46
CA GLU A 178 5.50 -17.80 1.37
C GLU A 178 5.04 -16.47 1.99
N ASP A 179 5.95 -15.68 2.56
CA ASP A 179 5.63 -14.37 3.13
C ASP A 179 5.73 -13.28 2.06
N LEU A 180 4.57 -12.80 1.62
CA LEU A 180 4.50 -11.71 0.66
C LEU A 180 4.88 -10.36 1.26
N LEU A 181 4.78 -10.18 2.58
CA LEU A 181 5.07 -8.88 3.21
C LEU A 181 6.57 -8.56 3.15
N ASP A 182 7.38 -9.60 2.99
CA ASP A 182 8.83 -9.57 2.82
C ASP A 182 9.28 -9.02 1.44
N ILE A 183 8.35 -8.69 0.53
CA ILE A 183 8.66 -8.02 -0.75
C ILE A 183 9.04 -6.54 -0.57
N CYS A 184 8.79 -5.98 0.61
CA CYS A 184 9.06 -4.58 0.92
C CYS A 184 10.23 -4.48 1.88
N ASP A 185 11.26 -3.70 1.51
CA ASP A 185 12.44 -3.42 2.36
C ASP A 185 12.04 -2.85 3.74
N THR A 186 10.88 -2.21 3.82
CA THR A 186 10.30 -1.73 5.06
C THR A 186 8.81 -2.00 5.03
N TYR A 187 8.35 -2.84 5.94
CA TYR A 187 6.94 -3.02 6.24
C TYR A 187 6.68 -2.67 7.70
N VAL A 188 5.62 -1.90 7.94
CA VAL A 188 5.15 -1.60 9.30
C VAL A 188 3.66 -1.88 9.37
N VAL A 189 3.25 -2.50 10.47
CA VAL A 189 1.85 -2.63 10.84
C VAL A 189 1.56 -1.59 11.91
N GLY A 190 0.59 -0.72 11.66
CA GLY A 190 -0.03 0.11 12.68
C GLY A 190 -1.27 -0.57 13.21
N GLY A 191 -1.31 -0.84 14.52
CA GLY A 191 -2.54 -1.08 15.26
C GLY A 191 -2.46 -0.22 16.50
N ARG A 192 -3.47 0.60 16.76
CA ARG A 192 -3.54 1.39 17.99
C ARG A 192 -4.74 0.98 18.81
#